data_AF-A0A168PJ72-F1
#
_entry.id   AF-A0A168PJ72-F1
#
_cell.length_a   1.000
_cell.length_b   1.000
_cell.length_c   1.000
_cell.angle_alpha   90.00
_cell.angle_beta   90.00
_cell.angle_gamma   90.00
#
_symmetry.space_group_name_H-M   'P 1'
#
loop_
_entity.id
_entity.type
_entity.pdbx_description
1 polymer ?
#
loop_
_entity_poly.entity_id
_entity_poly.type
_entity_poly.pdbx_seq_one_letter_code
_entity_poly.pdbx_strand_id
1 'polypeptide(L)'
;GADLIVMDPPWPNKSVQRSSHYETQDIYDLYSIPMQSMMCSKDTIVAIWVTNKPKFRNFIINKLFPSWKLQCVSEWVWLKMTTQGECIFPIDSEHKKPYEQLIIGRPIASNNMSNRISMPESHTIVSVPSTRHSRKPPLHDVLSAYLSDKKQDPVCVEMFSRCLYPGWISWGNECLKFQHLSFFDKEDAIKEPE
;
A
#
# COMPACT_ATOMS: atom_id res chain seq x y z
N GLY A 1 -4.89 -7.15 17.75
CA GLY A 1 -4.60 -7.23 16.31
C GLY A 1 -5.17 -6.02 15.62
N ALA A 2 -4.89 -5.85 14.33
CA ALA A 2 -5.35 -4.77 13.48
C ALA A 2 -6.48 -5.24 12.54
N ASP A 3 -7.41 -4.35 12.26
CA ASP A 3 -8.50 -4.52 11.29
C ASP A 3 -8.03 -4.21 9.87
N LEU A 4 -7.12 -3.24 9.74
CA LEU A 4 -6.54 -2.82 8.47
C LEU A 4 -5.02 -2.71 8.59
N ILE A 5 -4.30 -3.43 7.74
CA ILE A 5 -2.84 -3.40 7.65
C ILE A 5 -2.46 -2.98 6.23
N VAL A 6 -1.75 -1.86 6.09
CA VAL A 6 -1.22 -1.37 4.81
C VAL A 6 0.30 -1.47 4.82
N MET A 7 0.89 -1.92 3.73
CA MET A 7 2.33 -2.14 3.61
C MET A 7 2.88 -1.53 2.32
N ASP A 8 4.00 -0.81 2.38
CA ASP A 8 4.79 -0.36 1.21
C ASP A 8 6.25 -0.83 1.35
N PRO A 9 6.53 -2.15 1.20
CA PRO A 9 7.88 -2.67 1.39
C PRO A 9 8.90 -2.04 0.43
N PRO A 10 10.18 -1.93 0.83
CA PRO A 10 11.26 -1.43 -0.04
C PRO A 10 11.64 -2.46 -1.10
N TRP A 11 10.81 -2.62 -2.14
CA TRP A 11 11.02 -3.61 -3.19
C TRP A 11 12.38 -3.46 -3.88
N PRO A 12 13.14 -4.57 -4.08
CA PRO A 12 14.45 -4.51 -4.73
C PRO A 12 14.38 -3.86 -6.12
N ASN A 13 15.15 -2.79 -6.31
CA ASN A 13 15.24 -2.08 -7.57
C ASN A 13 16.70 -1.86 -8.00
N LYS A 14 16.98 -2.16 -9.28
CA LYS A 14 18.32 -2.04 -9.89
C LYS A 14 18.87 -0.61 -9.82
N SER A 15 18.01 0.40 -9.76
CA SER A 15 18.41 1.81 -9.65
C SER A 15 18.84 2.20 -8.22
N VAL A 16 18.23 1.59 -7.19
CA VAL A 16 18.52 1.88 -5.77
C VAL A 16 19.80 1.19 -5.31
N GLN A 17 20.18 0.06 -5.96
CA GLN A 17 21.45 -0.65 -5.70
C GLN A 17 22.72 0.17 -5.98
N ARG A 18 22.62 1.33 -6.67
CA ARG A 18 23.76 2.21 -6.97
C ARG A 18 23.94 3.36 -5.97
N SER A 19 22.99 3.57 -5.07
CA SER A 19 23.06 4.56 -3.99
C SER A 19 23.23 3.82 -2.67
N SER A 20 24.37 3.97 -1.99
CA SER A 20 24.82 3.16 -0.85
C SER A 20 24.01 3.29 0.46
N HIS A 21 22.74 3.73 0.40
CA HIS A 21 21.95 4.08 1.59
C HIS A 21 20.79 3.13 1.91
N TYR A 22 20.51 2.13 1.06
CA TYR A 22 19.59 1.06 1.40
C TYR A 22 20.25 -0.27 1.04
N GLU A 23 20.68 -1.03 2.06
CA GLU A 23 20.75 -2.49 1.92
C GLU A 23 19.40 -2.92 1.36
N THR A 24 19.37 -3.40 0.12
CA THR A 24 18.13 -3.93 -0.44
C THR A 24 17.72 -5.11 0.42
N GLN A 25 16.73 -4.91 1.30
CA GLN A 25 16.10 -5.98 2.06
C GLN A 25 15.76 -7.11 1.10
N ASP A 26 16.07 -8.33 1.51
CA ASP A 26 15.66 -9.48 0.74
C ASP A 26 14.13 -9.51 0.79
N ILE A 27 13.49 -9.76 -0.36
CA ILE A 27 12.03 -9.91 -0.42
C ILE A 27 11.55 -11.03 0.52
N TYR A 28 12.43 -12.01 0.81
CA TYR A 28 12.17 -13.09 1.75
C TYR A 28 12.14 -12.62 3.22
N ASP A 29 12.66 -11.44 3.56
CA ASP A 29 12.58 -10.89 4.91
C ASP A 29 11.12 -10.64 5.33
N LEU A 30 10.21 -10.44 4.36
CA LEU A 30 8.78 -10.31 4.62
C LEU A 30 8.20 -11.53 5.35
N TYR A 31 8.76 -12.74 5.18
CA TYR A 31 8.30 -13.92 5.91
C TYR A 31 8.50 -13.82 7.43
N SER A 32 9.41 -12.97 7.90
CA SER A 32 9.66 -12.78 9.33
C SER A 32 8.54 -12.03 10.05
N ILE A 33 7.67 -11.33 9.30
CA ILE A 33 6.56 -10.58 9.87
C ILE A 33 5.52 -11.58 10.42
N PRO A 34 5.16 -11.51 11.72
CA PRO A 34 4.20 -12.41 12.34
C PRO A 34 2.76 -12.01 12.00
N MET A 35 2.43 -11.99 10.71
CA MET A 35 1.18 -11.44 10.17
C MET A 35 -0.06 -12.05 10.82
N GLN A 36 -0.07 -13.36 11.05
CA GLN A 36 -1.20 -14.04 11.70
C GLN A 36 -1.52 -13.48 13.09
N SER A 37 -0.50 -13.16 13.88
CA SER A 37 -0.66 -12.58 15.22
C SER A 37 -1.03 -11.10 15.18
N MET A 38 -0.71 -10.42 14.08
CA MET A 38 -1.05 -9.02 13.88
C MET A 38 -2.52 -8.82 13.50
N MET A 39 -3.16 -9.77 12.81
CA MET A 39 -4.56 -9.64 12.39
C MET A 39 -5.53 -9.78 13.57
N CYS A 40 -6.52 -8.91 13.69
CA CYS A 40 -7.52 -8.97 14.77
C CYS A 40 -8.53 -10.11 14.58
N SER A 41 -8.89 -10.41 13.33
CA SER A 41 -10.03 -11.25 13.02
C SER A 41 -9.90 -11.85 11.63
N LYS A 42 -10.91 -12.61 11.23
CA LYS A 42 -11.03 -13.10 9.87
C LYS A 42 -11.43 -11.99 8.88
N ASP A 43 -11.96 -10.86 9.32
CA ASP A 43 -12.33 -9.76 8.41
C ASP A 43 -11.18 -8.77 8.16
N THR A 44 -10.02 -8.95 8.82
CA THR A 44 -8.85 -8.10 8.63
C THR A 44 -8.46 -7.98 7.16
N ILE A 45 -8.21 -6.75 6.72
CA ILE A 45 -7.71 -6.43 5.39
C ILE A 45 -6.20 -6.22 5.47
N VAL A 46 -5.45 -6.91 4.60
CA VAL A 46 -4.01 -6.69 4.41
C VAL A 46 -3.78 -6.21 2.99
N ALA A 47 -3.30 -4.98 2.82
CA ALA A 47 -3.09 -4.36 1.52
C ALA A 47 -1.60 -4.04 1.32
N ILE A 48 -1.01 -4.51 0.22
CA ILE A 48 0.42 -4.37 -0.07
C ILE A 48 0.61 -3.63 -1.38
N TRP A 49 1.26 -2.46 -1.33
CA TRP A 49 1.75 -1.79 -2.52
C TRP A 49 2.85 -2.59 -3.17
N VAL A 50 2.79 -2.79 -4.49
CA VAL A 50 3.78 -3.56 -5.25
C VAL A 50 4.16 -2.83 -6.54
N THR A 51 5.44 -2.96 -6.91
CA THR A 51 5.92 -2.44 -8.21
C THR A 51 5.27 -3.21 -9.37
N ASN A 52 5.22 -2.62 -10.56
CA ASN A 52 4.68 -3.27 -11.77
C ASN A 52 5.50 -4.46 -12.32
N LYS A 53 6.53 -4.94 -11.61
CA LYS A 53 7.28 -6.14 -12.02
C LYS A 53 6.46 -7.40 -11.68
N PRO A 54 6.02 -8.21 -12.67
CA PRO A 54 5.13 -9.35 -12.42
C PRO A 54 5.64 -10.35 -11.39
N LYS A 55 6.97 -10.51 -11.27
CA LYS A 55 7.58 -11.40 -10.28
C LYS A 55 7.18 -11.10 -8.83
N PHE A 56 6.96 -9.83 -8.48
CA PHE A 56 6.66 -9.45 -7.09
C PHE A 56 5.17 -9.63 -6.79
N ARG A 57 4.30 -9.32 -7.75
CA ARG A 57 2.89 -9.71 -7.69
C ARG A 57 2.76 -11.23 -7.50
N ASN A 58 3.44 -12.01 -8.34
CA ASN A 58 3.40 -13.48 -8.24
C ASN A 58 3.97 -13.99 -6.91
N PHE A 59 5.00 -13.33 -6.36
CA PHE A 59 5.52 -13.65 -5.03
C PHE A 59 4.48 -13.41 -3.94
N ILE A 60 3.79 -12.25 -3.95
CA ILE A 60 2.77 -11.92 -2.96
C ILE A 60 1.64 -12.95 -3.02
N ILE A 61 1.03 -13.13 -4.19
CA ILE A 61 -0.17 -13.95 -4.36
C ILE A 61 0.13 -15.44 -4.12
N ASN A 62 1.22 -15.96 -4.67
CA ASN A 62 1.46 -17.41 -4.69
C ASN A 62 2.38 -17.89 -3.57
N LYS A 63 3.06 -17.00 -2.84
CA LYS A 63 4.00 -17.41 -1.78
C LYS A 63 3.79 -16.70 -0.45
N LEU A 64 3.71 -15.36 -0.43
CA LEU A 64 3.62 -14.60 0.82
C LEU A 64 2.24 -14.70 1.47
N PHE A 65 1.17 -14.45 0.72
CA PHE A 65 -0.19 -14.57 1.23
C PHE A 65 -0.49 -15.99 1.74
N PRO A 66 -0.16 -17.08 1.01
CA PRO A 66 -0.33 -18.44 1.52
C PRO A 66 0.44 -18.73 2.82
N SER A 67 1.66 -18.22 3.00
CA SER A 67 2.40 -18.41 4.25
C SER A 67 1.75 -17.69 5.42
N TRP A 68 1.13 -16.53 5.17
CA TRP A 68 0.34 -15.76 6.13
C TRP A 68 -1.11 -16.25 6.31
N LYS A 69 -1.52 -17.32 5.60
CA LYS A 69 -2.91 -17.83 5.60
C LYS A 69 -3.94 -16.80 5.09
N LEU A 70 -3.51 -15.96 4.17
CA LEU A 70 -4.32 -15.03 3.42
C LEU A 70 -4.68 -15.60 2.04
N GLN A 71 -5.83 -15.21 1.52
CA GLN A 71 -6.19 -15.34 0.12
C GLN A 71 -6.23 -13.94 -0.51
N CYS A 72 -5.76 -13.81 -1.76
CA CYS A 72 -5.97 -12.60 -2.53
C CYS A 72 -7.46 -12.47 -2.84
N VAL A 73 -8.03 -11.30 -2.58
CA VAL A 73 -9.47 -11.03 -2.77
C VAL A 73 -9.73 -9.85 -3.70
N SER A 74 -8.71 -9.01 -3.95
CA SER A 74 -8.83 -7.86 -4.83
C SER A 74 -7.46 -7.35 -5.25
N GLU A 75 -7.39 -6.80 -6.46
CA GLU A 75 -6.20 -6.14 -6.99
C GLU A 75 -6.56 -4.74 -7.47
N TRP A 76 -6.06 -3.74 -6.74
CA TRP A 76 -6.32 -2.35 -7.05
C TRP A 76 -5.14 -1.72 -7.77
N VAL A 77 -5.41 -0.62 -8.46
CA VAL A 77 -4.41 0.18 -9.14
C VAL A 77 -4.54 1.63 -8.69
N TRP A 78 -3.43 2.26 -8.33
CA TRP A 78 -3.36 3.71 -8.19
C TRP A 78 -2.86 4.32 -9.49
N LEU A 79 -3.77 4.91 -10.26
CA LEU A 79 -3.47 5.69 -11.46
C LEU A 79 -3.10 7.12 -11.08
N LYS A 80 -1.92 7.55 -11.53
CA LYS A 80 -1.35 8.86 -11.27
C LYS A 80 -1.66 9.80 -12.42
N MET A 81 -2.30 10.91 -12.09
CA MET A 81 -2.69 11.93 -13.07
C MET A 81 -2.03 13.27 -12.80
N THR A 82 -1.99 14.11 -13.82
CA THR A 82 -1.67 15.53 -13.72
C THR A 82 -2.89 16.31 -13.20
N THR A 83 -2.71 17.58 -12.85
CA THR A 83 -3.81 18.48 -12.46
C THR A 83 -4.76 18.76 -13.62
N GLN A 84 -4.33 18.52 -14.86
CA GLN A 84 -5.13 18.62 -16.08
C GLN A 84 -5.92 17.34 -16.39
N GLY A 85 -5.80 16.29 -15.57
CA GLY A 85 -6.51 15.02 -15.80
C GLY A 85 -5.87 14.16 -16.90
N GLU A 86 -4.56 14.29 -17.13
CA GLU A 86 -3.80 13.44 -18.03
C GLU A 86 -2.94 12.45 -17.25
N CYS A 87 -2.57 11.30 -17.83
CA CYS A 87 -1.65 10.38 -17.16
C CYS A 87 -0.25 10.99 -17.09
N ILE A 88 0.45 10.85 -15.96
CA ILE A 88 1.83 11.38 -15.80
C ILE A 88 2.84 10.72 -16.76
N PHE A 89 2.50 9.56 -17.32
CA PHE A 89 3.21 8.85 -18.38
C PHE A 89 2.17 8.15 -19.26
N PRO A 90 2.46 7.89 -20.54
CA PRO A 90 1.61 7.04 -21.38
C PRO A 90 1.40 5.65 -20.75
N ILE A 91 0.17 5.14 -20.77
CA ILE A 91 -0.19 3.83 -20.18
C ILE A 91 0.60 2.69 -20.82
N ASP A 92 0.84 2.80 -22.12
CA ASP A 92 1.56 1.88 -22.98
C ASP A 92 3.09 2.01 -22.88
N SER A 93 3.63 2.99 -22.15
CA SER A 93 5.07 3.17 -21.99
C SER A 93 5.78 1.89 -21.51
N GLU A 94 6.87 1.51 -22.17
CA GLU A 94 7.63 0.29 -21.86
C GLU A 94 8.38 0.37 -20.52
N HIS A 95 8.77 1.58 -20.10
CA HIS A 95 9.69 1.78 -18.98
C HIS A 95 9.00 2.22 -17.69
N LYS A 96 8.18 3.28 -17.76
CA LYS A 96 7.50 3.86 -16.59
C LYS A 96 6.01 3.77 -16.79
N LYS A 97 5.34 3.05 -15.90
CA LYS A 97 3.87 3.02 -15.88
C LYS A 97 3.35 4.17 -15.03
N PRO A 98 2.24 4.82 -15.43
CA PRO A 98 1.60 5.89 -14.65
C PRO A 98 0.82 5.34 -13.46
N TYR A 99 1.08 4.11 -13.02
CA TYR A 99 0.32 3.49 -11.96
C TYR A 99 1.16 2.59 -11.07
N GLU A 100 0.67 2.30 -9.86
CA GLU A 100 1.20 1.29 -8.94
C GLU A 100 0.09 0.32 -8.54
N GLN A 101 0.45 -0.93 -8.25
CA GLN A 101 -0.53 -1.97 -7.89
C GLN A 101 -0.65 -2.06 -6.36
N LEU A 102 -1.85 -2.36 -5.88
CA LEU A 102 -2.17 -2.62 -4.49
C LEU A 102 -2.86 -3.99 -4.42
N ILE A 103 -2.16 -4.99 -3.89
CA ILE A 103 -2.68 -6.35 -3.77
C ILE A 103 -3.33 -6.49 -2.39
N ILE A 104 -4.58 -6.92 -2.36
CA ILE A 104 -5.39 -6.97 -1.14
C ILE A 104 -5.73 -8.42 -0.80
N GLY A 105 -5.37 -8.80 0.43
CA GLY A 105 -5.62 -10.11 1.00
C GLY A 105 -6.55 -10.06 2.21
N ARG A 106 -7.25 -11.17 2.43
CA ARG A 106 -7.98 -11.44 3.68
C ARG A 106 -7.66 -12.82 4.21
N PRO A 107 -7.76 -13.05 5.53
CA PRO A 107 -7.68 -14.39 6.10
C PRO A 107 -8.63 -15.35 5.41
N ILE A 108 -8.13 -16.54 5.09
CA ILE A 108 -8.96 -17.63 4.56
C ILE A 108 -10.07 -17.92 5.58
N ALA A 109 -11.33 -17.80 5.15
CA ALA A 109 -12.51 -18.14 5.93
C ALA A 109 -13.01 -19.54 5.55
N SER A 110 -13.64 -20.21 6.52
CA SER A 110 -14.56 -21.31 6.23
C SER A 110 -15.89 -20.76 5.68
N ASN A 111 -16.65 -21.59 4.97
CA ASN A 111 -17.90 -21.23 4.28
C ASN A 111 -18.99 -20.56 5.14
N ASN A 112 -18.83 -20.46 6.46
CA ASN A 112 -19.84 -19.92 7.39
C ASN A 112 -19.73 -18.40 7.64
N MET A 113 -18.90 -17.66 6.88
CA MET A 113 -18.71 -16.22 7.10
C MET A 113 -19.65 -15.37 6.21
N SER A 114 -20.96 -15.40 6.50
CA SER A 114 -22.00 -14.76 5.68
C SER A 114 -22.00 -13.22 5.68
N ASN A 115 -21.25 -12.58 6.58
CA ASN A 115 -21.38 -11.14 6.86
C ASN A 115 -20.22 -10.28 6.33
N ARG A 116 -19.27 -10.86 5.57
CA ARG A 116 -18.18 -10.06 4.99
C ARG A 116 -18.68 -9.17 3.86
N ILE A 117 -18.32 -7.90 3.90
CA ILE A 117 -18.53 -7.01 2.77
C ILE A 117 -17.59 -7.44 1.63
N SER A 118 -18.18 -7.76 0.47
CA SER A 118 -17.44 -8.14 -0.73
C SER A 118 -16.67 -6.95 -1.30
N MET A 119 -15.42 -7.19 -1.69
CA MET A 119 -14.61 -6.23 -2.44
C MET A 119 -14.70 -6.54 -3.93
N PRO A 120 -14.67 -5.52 -4.81
CA PRO A 120 -14.58 -5.77 -6.25
C PRO A 120 -13.26 -6.48 -6.57
N GLU A 121 -13.25 -7.36 -7.57
CA GLU A 121 -12.01 -8.06 -7.97
C GLU A 121 -10.91 -7.07 -8.40
N SER A 122 -11.30 -5.96 -9.02
CA SER A 122 -10.41 -4.87 -9.39
C SER A 122 -11.03 -3.49 -9.11
N HIS A 123 -10.17 -2.50 -8.85
CA HIS A 123 -10.57 -1.12 -8.61
C HIS A 123 -9.44 -0.16 -8.96
N THR A 124 -9.79 1.08 -9.33
CA THR A 124 -8.79 2.11 -9.68
C THR A 124 -8.96 3.33 -8.79
N ILE A 125 -7.93 3.61 -7.99
CA ILE A 125 -7.78 4.88 -7.28
C ILE A 125 -7.11 5.86 -8.24
N VAL A 126 -7.69 7.04 -8.40
CA VAL A 126 -7.16 8.08 -9.29
C VAL A 126 -6.79 9.30 -8.46
N SER A 127 -5.55 9.76 -8.54
CA SER A 127 -5.15 11.01 -7.88
C SER A 127 -3.90 11.64 -8.48
N VAL A 128 -3.69 12.91 -8.16
CA VAL A 128 -2.44 13.62 -8.45
C VAL A 128 -1.39 13.20 -7.41
N PRO A 129 -0.24 12.64 -7.82
CA PRO A 129 0.79 12.23 -6.89
C PRO A 129 1.43 13.44 -6.23
N SER A 130 1.90 13.27 -4.99
CA SER A 130 2.77 14.27 -4.36
C SER A 130 4.07 14.43 -5.16
N THR A 131 4.62 15.64 -5.18
CA THR A 131 5.96 15.92 -5.70
C THR A 131 7.05 15.16 -4.95
N ARG A 132 6.78 14.76 -3.69
CA ARG A 132 7.72 13.97 -2.88
C ARG A 132 7.61 12.49 -3.26
N HIS A 133 8.75 11.92 -3.64
CA HIS A 133 8.83 10.53 -4.09
C HIS A 133 8.25 9.53 -3.09
N SER A 134 7.57 8.52 -3.63
CA SER A 134 7.03 7.36 -2.90
C SER A 134 5.92 7.65 -1.88
N ARG A 135 5.36 8.86 -1.83
CA ARG A 135 4.16 9.13 -1.01
C ARG A 135 2.92 8.58 -1.71
N LYS A 136 2.26 7.61 -1.06
CA LYS A 136 1.03 6.95 -1.54
C LYS A 136 -0.21 7.75 -1.12
N PRO A 137 -1.35 7.62 -1.82
CA PRO A 137 -2.60 8.21 -1.37
C PRO A 137 -3.07 7.55 -0.06
N PRO A 138 -3.75 8.28 0.83
CA PRO A 138 -4.35 7.69 2.02
C PRO A 138 -5.41 6.66 1.62
N LEU A 139 -5.40 5.49 2.27
CA LEU A 139 -6.28 4.37 1.94
C LEU A 139 -7.39 4.13 2.98
N HIS A 140 -7.45 4.91 4.05
CA HIS A 140 -8.36 4.69 5.17
C HIS A 140 -9.82 4.61 4.69
N ASP A 141 -10.36 5.67 4.10
CA ASP A 141 -11.78 5.76 3.74
C ASP A 141 -12.18 4.70 2.70
N VAL A 142 -11.30 4.44 1.72
CA VAL A 142 -11.59 3.50 0.63
C VAL A 142 -11.52 2.04 1.08
N LEU A 143 -10.63 1.67 2.00
CA LEU A 143 -10.52 0.29 2.48
C LEU A 143 -11.44 0.01 3.68
N SER A 144 -11.63 0.99 4.58
CA SER A 144 -12.52 0.85 5.74
C SER A 144 -13.97 0.64 5.33
N ALA A 145 -14.37 1.12 4.15
CA ALA A 145 -15.66 0.84 3.52
C ALA A 145 -15.98 -0.66 3.44
N TYR A 146 -14.96 -1.52 3.35
CA TYR A 146 -15.10 -2.97 3.23
C TYR A 146 -14.94 -3.75 4.53
N LEU A 147 -14.68 -3.08 5.66
CA LEU A 147 -14.74 -3.70 6.98
C LEU A 147 -16.19 -3.84 7.42
N SER A 148 -16.55 -5.01 7.95
CA SER A 148 -17.93 -5.40 8.26
C SER A 148 -18.42 -4.83 9.59
N ASP A 149 -17.51 -4.64 10.56
CA ASP A 149 -17.84 -3.95 11.80
C ASP A 149 -17.70 -2.43 11.61
N LYS A 150 -18.84 -1.75 11.56
CA LYS A 150 -18.93 -0.28 11.44
C LYS A 150 -19.14 0.42 12.78
N LYS A 151 -19.27 -0.33 13.89
CA LYS A 151 -19.66 0.22 15.19
C LYS A 151 -18.46 0.71 16.00
N GLN A 152 -17.24 0.36 15.58
CA GLN A 152 -16.00 0.73 16.24
C GLN A 152 -15.01 1.32 15.22
N ASP A 153 -14.19 2.27 15.66
CA ASP A 153 -13.07 2.77 14.86
C ASP A 153 -12.05 1.64 14.64
N PRO A 154 -11.67 1.35 13.39
CA PRO A 154 -10.79 0.22 13.09
C PRO A 154 -9.36 0.49 13.58
N VAL A 155 -8.74 -0.52 14.17
CA VAL A 155 -7.31 -0.48 14.49
C VAL A 155 -6.51 -0.61 13.20
N CYS A 156 -5.86 0.47 12.79
CA CYS A 156 -5.14 0.56 11.52
C CYS A 156 -3.62 0.56 11.75
N VAL A 157 -2.88 -0.21 10.94
CA VAL A 157 -1.41 -0.27 10.98
C VAL A 157 -0.84 0.03 9.59
N GLU A 158 0.12 0.95 9.52
CA GLU A 158 0.94 1.19 8.32
C GLU A 158 2.36 0.66 8.56
N MET A 159 2.76 -0.38 7.82
CA MET A 159 4.12 -0.94 7.87
C MET A 159 4.99 -0.36 6.76
N PHE A 160 6.28 -0.21 7.05
CA PHE A 160 7.23 0.54 6.21
C PHE A 160 6.80 2.00 6.02
N SER A 161 6.16 2.55 7.06
CA SER A 161 5.57 3.88 7.06
C SER A 161 6.64 4.97 6.95
N ARG A 162 6.27 6.05 6.25
CA ARG A 162 7.04 7.30 6.12
C ARG A 162 6.25 8.53 6.55
N CYS A 163 4.98 8.35 6.89
CA CYS A 163 4.04 9.40 7.25
C CYS A 163 3.22 8.96 8.47
N LEU A 164 2.92 9.90 9.36
CA LEU A 164 1.94 9.67 10.41
C LEU A 164 0.54 10.02 9.87
N TYR A 165 -0.42 9.13 10.12
CA TYR A 165 -1.83 9.38 9.87
C TYR A 165 -2.58 9.33 11.21
N PRO A 166 -3.51 10.28 11.48
CA PRO A 166 -4.32 10.24 12.69
C PRO A 166 -5.03 8.90 12.85
N GLY A 167 -4.94 8.29 14.03
CA GLY A 167 -5.57 6.99 14.33
C GLY A 167 -4.84 5.75 13.79
N TRP A 168 -3.70 5.91 13.11
CA TRP A 168 -2.89 4.80 12.61
C TRP A 168 -1.66 4.53 13.49
N ILE A 169 -1.34 3.25 13.63
CA ILE A 169 -0.05 2.81 14.16
C ILE A 169 0.95 2.77 12.99
N SER A 170 1.93 3.66 12.99
CA SER A 170 3.02 3.67 12.01
C SER A 170 4.19 2.81 12.49
N TRP A 171 4.65 1.89 11.65
CA TRP A 171 5.81 1.04 11.92
C TRP A 171 6.80 1.07 10.76
N GLY A 172 8.08 1.28 11.05
CA GLY A 172 9.15 1.35 10.06
C GLY A 172 10.32 2.21 10.53
N ASN A 173 11.43 2.16 9.78
CA ASN A 173 12.65 2.88 10.12
C ASN A 173 12.58 4.40 9.86
N GLU A 174 11.55 4.85 9.13
CA GLU A 174 11.44 6.23 8.64
C GLU A 174 10.06 6.86 8.93
N CYS A 175 9.33 6.42 9.97
CA CYS A 175 7.95 6.87 10.23
C CYS A 175 7.76 8.40 10.27
N LEU A 176 8.79 9.14 10.70
CA LEU A 176 8.76 10.60 10.82
C LEU A 176 9.24 11.35 9.56
N LYS A 177 9.59 10.64 8.48
CA LYS A 177 10.21 11.22 7.28
C LYS A 177 9.41 12.36 6.65
N PHE A 178 8.07 12.28 6.68
CA PHE A 178 7.20 13.33 6.17
C PHE A 178 6.56 14.21 7.26
N GLN A 179 7.17 14.31 8.44
CA GLN A 179 6.68 15.13 9.56
C GLN A 179 7.43 16.45 9.75
N HIS A 180 8.34 16.80 8.83
CA HIS A 180 9.01 18.09 8.86
C HIS A 180 8.07 19.22 8.42
N LEU A 181 8.17 20.40 9.05
CA LEU A 181 7.30 21.55 8.80
C LEU A 181 7.29 22.00 7.33
N SER A 182 8.43 21.90 6.65
CA SER A 182 8.55 22.24 5.22
C SER A 182 7.67 21.40 4.28
N PHE A 183 7.05 20.31 4.75
CA PHE A 183 6.06 19.56 3.98
C PHE A 183 4.63 20.11 4.10
N PHE A 184 4.41 21.06 5.01
CA PHE A 184 3.12 21.71 5.28
C PHE A 184 3.11 23.18 4.85
N ASP A 185 4.29 23.78 4.68
CA ASP A 185 4.44 25.15 4.21
C ASP A 185 4.12 25.27 2.71
N LYS A 186 3.29 26.25 2.35
CA LYS A 186 2.78 26.45 0.98
C LYS A 186 3.80 27.03 0.00
N GLU A 187 4.97 27.47 0.48
CA GLU A 187 5.95 28.21 -0.34
C GLU A 187 6.59 27.36 -1.44
N ASP A 188 6.64 26.03 -1.28
CA ASP A 188 7.21 25.10 -2.27
C ASP A 188 6.20 24.61 -3.34
N ALA A 189 4.92 24.98 -3.25
CA ALA A 189 3.86 24.44 -4.11
C ALA A 189 3.71 25.15 -5.47
N ILE A 190 4.46 26.23 -5.72
CA ILE A 190 4.38 27.02 -6.95
C ILE A 190 5.77 27.18 -7.55
N LYS A 191 6.25 26.13 -8.21
CA LYS A 191 7.16 26.27 -9.36
C LYS A 191 6.69 25.29 -10.42
N GLU A 192 5.76 25.75 -11.25
CA GLU A 192 5.50 25.11 -12.53
C GLU A 192 6.81 25.14 -13.36
N PRO A 193 7.18 24.07 -14.05
CA PRO A 193 8.26 24.13 -15.01
C PRO A 193 7.84 25.02 -16.18
N GLU A 194 8.67 26.03 -16.49
CA GLU A 194 8.59 26.80 -17.74
C GLU A 194 8.68 25.89 -18.99
#